data_AF-A0A957WZC2-F1
#
_entry.id   AF-A0A957WZC2-F1
#
_cell.length_a   1.000
_cell.length_b   1.000
_cell.length_c   1.000
_cell.angle_alpha   90.00
_cell.angle_beta   90.00
_cell.angle_gamma   90.00
#
_symmetry.space_group_name_H-M   'P 1'
#
loop_
_entity.id
_entity.type
_entity.pdbx_description
1 polymer ?
#
loop_
_entity_poly.entity_id
_entity_poly.type
_entity_poly.pdbx_seq_one_letter_code
_entity_poly.pdbx_strand_id
1 'polypeptide(L)'
;VAASLWSVADVSTAMLMARFYDLWREEGVEPVQALRLAQQWVRDTTNREKADYFDTYVPKWQPTGATKMAAGVAADFFNQMELHDDGPDAHTFAHPFWWAAFTFTGV
;
A
#
# COMPACT_ATOMS: atom_id res chain seq x y z
N VAL A 1 9.05 9.70 12.66
CA VAL A 1 8.81 10.50 11.42
C VAL A 1 9.05 9.60 10.23
N ALA A 2 8.10 9.55 9.29
CA ALA A 2 8.29 8.89 8.00
C ALA A 2 8.41 9.96 6.89
N ALA A 3 9.47 9.90 6.08
CA ALA A 3 9.73 10.89 5.04
C ALA A 3 10.35 10.25 3.79
N SER A 4 10.09 10.83 2.61
CA SER A 4 10.68 10.41 1.35
C SER A 4 11.92 11.23 1.00
N LEU A 5 12.93 10.60 0.39
CA LEU A 5 14.16 11.25 -0.07
C LEU A 5 14.03 11.90 -1.46
N TRP A 6 13.05 11.46 -2.26
CA TRP A 6 12.71 12.01 -3.56
C TRP A 6 11.18 12.04 -3.75
N SER A 7 10.73 12.68 -4.84
CA SER A 7 9.31 12.67 -5.23
C SER A 7 8.93 11.27 -5.71
N VAL A 8 7.94 10.68 -5.06
CA VAL A 8 7.37 9.37 -5.39
C VAL A 8 5.94 9.60 -5.88
N ALA A 9 5.47 8.82 -6.86
CA ALA A 9 4.09 8.94 -7.30
C ALA A 9 3.10 8.71 -6.15
N ASP A 10 1.99 9.46 -6.19
CA ASP A 10 0.97 9.45 -5.15
C ASP A 10 0.41 8.05 -4.88
N VAL A 11 0.22 7.26 -5.94
CA VAL A 11 -0.27 5.88 -5.88
C VAL A 11 0.67 4.98 -5.08
N SER A 12 1.97 5.01 -5.38
CA SER A 12 2.95 4.19 -4.65
C SER A 12 3.12 4.65 -3.20
N THR A 13 3.04 5.96 -2.95
CA THR A 13 3.07 6.53 -1.59
C THR A 13 1.89 6.07 -0.76
N ALA A 14 0.67 6.21 -1.29
CA ALA A 14 -0.55 5.80 -0.62
C ALA A 14 -0.56 4.30 -0.34
N MET A 15 -0.13 3.49 -1.31
CA MET A 15 -0.05 2.04 -1.18
C MET A 15 0.91 1.59 -0.09
N LEU A 16 2.12 2.17 -0.10
CA LEU A 16 3.14 1.87 0.91
C LEU A 16 2.69 2.30 2.31
N MET A 17 2.08 3.48 2.43
CA MET A 17 1.60 4.00 3.71
C MET A 17 0.42 3.18 4.25
N ALA A 18 -0.52 2.77 3.40
CA ALA A 18 -1.62 1.89 3.80
C ALA A 18 -1.09 0.60 4.43
N ARG A 19 -0.18 -0.09 3.74
CA ARG A 19 0.42 -1.33 4.26
C ARG A 19 1.26 -1.10 5.52
N PHE A 20 2.02 -0.01 5.57
CA PHE A 20 2.81 0.38 6.74
C PHE A 20 1.93 0.56 8.00
N TYR A 21 0.81 1.29 7.88
CA TYR A 21 -0.07 1.53 9.01
C TYR A 21 -0.81 0.28 9.47
N ASP A 22 -1.15 -0.64 8.56
CA ASP A 22 -1.72 -1.94 8.95
C ASP A 22 -0.74 -2.75 9.80
N LEU A 23 0.48 -2.91 9.29
CA LEU A 23 1.53 -3.64 9.97
C LEU A 23 1.80 -3.03 11.35
N TRP A 24 1.86 -1.70 11.45
CA TRP A 24 2.17 -1.03 12.71
C TRP A 24 0.99 -1.01 13.69
N ARG A 25 -0.20 -0.59 13.24
CA ARG A 25 -1.33 -0.28 14.13
C ARG A 25 -2.25 -1.45 14.40
N GLU A 26 -2.32 -2.42 13.49
CA GLU A 26 -3.21 -3.57 13.63
C GLU A 26 -2.45 -4.85 13.91
N GLU A 27 -1.36 -5.10 13.17
CA GLU A 27 -0.53 -6.29 13.36
C GLU A 27 0.49 -6.10 14.51
N GLY A 28 0.63 -4.87 15.03
CA GLY A 28 1.49 -4.56 16.18
C GLY A 28 2.99 -4.67 15.89
N VAL A 29 3.39 -4.58 14.62
CA VAL A 29 4.79 -4.64 14.21
C VAL A 29 5.48 -3.31 14.55
N GLU A 30 6.70 -3.39 15.08
CA GLU A 30 7.54 -2.21 15.35
C GLU A 30 7.70 -1.31 14.12
N PRO A 31 7.64 0.03 14.22
CA PRO A 31 7.56 0.93 13.07
C PRO A 31 8.66 0.74 12.02
N VAL A 32 9.91 0.55 12.44
CA VAL A 32 11.03 0.34 11.52
C VAL A 32 10.86 -0.96 10.72
N GLN A 33 10.39 -2.01 11.40
CA GLN A 33 10.14 -3.30 10.77
C GLN A 33 8.88 -3.24 9.89
N ALA A 34 7.84 -2.52 10.31
CA ALA A 34 6.62 -2.30 9.54
C ALA A 34 6.92 -1.58 8.23
N LEU A 35 7.76 -0.53 8.24
CA LEU A 35 8.15 0.18 7.03
C LEU A 35 8.92 -0.74 6.07
N ARG A 36 9.87 -1.52 6.59
CA ARG A 36 10.64 -2.49 5.80
C ARG A 36 9.72 -3.52 5.14
N LEU A 37 8.79 -4.09 5.90
CA LEU A 37 7.83 -5.08 5.40
C LEU A 37 6.89 -4.47 4.35
N ALA A 38 6.44 -3.23 4.55
CA ALA A 38 5.63 -2.52 3.55
C ALA A 38 6.42 -2.29 2.26
N GLN A 39 7.68 -1.88 2.34
CA GLN A 39 8.57 -1.72 1.18
C GLN A 39 8.78 -3.04 0.43
N GLN A 40 9.03 -4.13 1.16
CA GLN A 40 9.15 -5.47 0.57
C GLN A 40 7.85 -5.92 -0.09
N TRP A 41 6.71 -5.66 0.56
CA TRP A 41 5.40 -5.98 0.01
C TRP A 41 5.14 -5.24 -1.31
N VAL A 42 5.43 -3.93 -1.39
CA VAL A 42 5.29 -3.18 -2.66
C VAL A 42 6.17 -3.78 -3.76
N ARG A 43 7.41 -4.13 -3.41
CA ARG A 43 8.41 -4.69 -4.34
C ARG A 43 8.05 -6.08 -4.85
N ASP A 44 7.64 -6.97 -3.95
CA ASP A 44 7.60 -8.41 -4.20
C ASP A 44 6.22 -8.94 -4.59
N THR A 45 5.14 -8.21 -4.28
CA THR A 45 3.79 -8.65 -4.66
C THR A 45 3.43 -8.28 -6.09
N THR A 46 2.54 -9.06 -6.67
CA THR A 46 1.91 -8.83 -7.97
C THR A 46 0.87 -7.71 -7.88
N ASN A 47 0.41 -7.21 -9.03
CA ASN A 47 -0.69 -6.25 -9.09
C ASN A 47 -1.99 -6.85 -8.54
N ARG A 48 -2.26 -8.14 -8.80
CA ARG A 48 -3.41 -8.87 -8.26
C ARG A 48 -3.40 -8.93 -6.74
N GLU A 49 -2.28 -9.28 -6.12
CA GLU A 49 -2.16 -9.32 -4.65
C GLU A 49 -2.38 -7.93 -4.03
N LYS A 50 -1.97 -6.86 -4.72
CA LYS A 50 -2.26 -5.48 -4.31
C LYS A 50 -3.75 -5.15 -4.47
N ALA A 51 -4.38 -5.57 -5.57
CA ALA A 51 -5.81 -5.41 -5.79
C ALA A 51 -6.60 -6.12 -4.68
N ASP A 52 -6.33 -7.40 -4.44
CA ASP A 52 -6.96 -8.20 -3.38
C ASP A 52 -6.84 -7.53 -1.99
N TYR A 53 -5.67 -6.94 -1.70
CA TYR A 53 -5.48 -6.17 -0.48
C TYR A 53 -6.43 -4.97 -0.38
N PHE A 54 -6.61 -4.18 -1.45
CA PHE A 54 -7.54 -3.05 -1.45
C PHE A 54 -9.03 -3.45 -1.49
N ASP A 55 -9.35 -4.60 -2.07
CA ASP A 55 -10.72 -5.16 -2.05
C ASP A 55 -11.22 -5.42 -0.62
N THR A 56 -10.31 -5.71 0.33
CA THR A 56 -10.67 -5.85 1.75
C THR A 56 -11.23 -4.57 2.38
N TYR A 57 -10.92 -3.41 1.80
CA TYR A 57 -11.36 -2.09 2.27
C TYR A 57 -12.64 -1.61 1.59
N VAL A 58 -13.09 -2.29 0.53
CA VAL A 58 -14.37 -1.99 -0.12
C VAL A 58 -15.49 -2.63 0.72
N PRO A 59 -16.40 -1.85 1.32
CA PRO A 59 -17.50 -2.41 2.11
C PRO A 59 -18.41 -3.20 1.18
N LYS A 60 -18.32 -4.53 1.21
CA LYS A 60 -19.15 -5.37 0.33
C LYS A 60 -20.63 -5.23 0.70
N TRP A 61 -20.97 -5.11 1.99
CA TRP A 61 -22.32 -4.84 2.50
C TRP A 61 -22.29 -4.34 3.98
N GLN A 62 -22.13 -3.03 4.23
CA GLN A 62 -22.59 -2.26 5.43
C GLN A 62 -21.81 -0.92 5.60
N PRO A 63 -22.47 0.21 5.95
CA PRO A 63 -21.81 1.50 6.16
C PRO A 63 -21.67 1.83 7.66
N THR A 64 -20.97 1.02 8.45
CA THR A 64 -20.77 1.34 9.88
C THR A 64 -19.45 0.78 10.40
N GLY A 65 -18.37 1.49 10.09
CA GLY A 65 -17.05 1.30 10.68
C GLY A 65 -16.15 2.44 10.22
N ALA A 66 -15.21 2.88 11.06
CA ALA A 66 -14.20 3.84 10.68
C ALA A 66 -13.32 3.22 9.58
N THR A 67 -13.68 3.44 8.33
CA THR A 67 -12.93 2.93 7.19
C THR A 67 -11.60 3.66 7.11
N LYS A 68 -10.49 2.93 7.14
CA LYS A 68 -9.13 3.51 6.98
C LYS A 68 -8.96 4.30 5.68
N MET A 69 -9.76 3.94 4.68
CA MET A 69 -9.83 4.56 3.37
C MET A 69 -11.29 4.61 2.93
N ALA A 70 -11.70 5.72 2.31
CA ALA A 70 -13.05 5.82 1.76
C ALA A 70 -13.26 4.72 0.69
N ALA A 71 -14.43 4.08 0.71
CA ALA A 71 -14.75 2.95 -0.17
C ALA A 71 -14.48 3.22 -1.66
N GLY A 72 -14.80 4.43 -2.13
CA GLY A 72 -14.52 4.84 -3.50
C GLY A 72 -13.03 4.88 -3.83
N VAL A 73 -12.21 5.36 -2.90
CA VAL A 73 -10.75 5.39 -3.08
C VAL A 73 -10.19 3.96 -3.12
N ALA A 74 -10.63 3.08 -2.23
CA ALA A 74 -10.21 1.68 -2.25
C ALA A 74 -10.60 0.98 -3.58
N ALA A 75 -11.80 1.25 -4.09
CA ALA A 75 -12.25 0.74 -5.39
C ALA A 75 -11.42 1.30 -6.56
N ASP A 76 -11.05 2.58 -6.53
CA ASP A 76 -10.19 3.18 -7.55
C ASP A 76 -8.80 2.53 -7.54
N PHE A 77 -8.21 2.29 -6.36
CA PHE A 77 -6.94 1.57 -6.24
C PHE A 77 -7.06 0.12 -6.72
N PHE A 78 -8.11 -0.59 -6.35
CA PHE A 78 -8.39 -1.95 -6.84
C PHE A 78 -8.40 -1.98 -8.37
N ASN A 79 -9.22 -1.11 -8.99
CA ASN A 79 -9.36 -1.04 -10.43
C ASN A 79 -8.03 -0.67 -11.10
N GLN A 80 -7.27 0.27 -10.53
CA GLN A 80 -5.97 0.68 -11.08
C GLN A 80 -4.97 -0.48 -11.10
N MET A 81 -4.95 -1.33 -10.06
CA MET A 81 -4.05 -2.49 -10.01
C MET A 81 -4.54 -3.64 -10.90
N GLU A 82 -5.83 -3.96 -10.87
CA GLU A 82 -6.42 -5.08 -11.63
C GLU A 82 -6.40 -4.80 -13.16
N LEU A 83 -6.57 -3.54 -13.55
CA LEU A 83 -6.61 -3.10 -14.95
C LEU A 83 -5.29 -2.46 -15.41
N HIS A 84 -4.21 -2.63 -14.67
CA HIS A 84 -2.91 -2.07 -15.06
C HIS A 84 -2.43 -2.66 -16.40
N ASP A 85 -1.82 -1.83 -17.27
CA ASP A 85 -1.39 -2.23 -18.62
C ASP A 85 -0.39 -3.42 -18.61
N ASP A 86 0.46 -3.49 -17.58
CA ASP A 86 1.41 -4.60 -17.40
C ASP A 86 0.73 -5.95 -17.07
N GLY A 87 -0.55 -5.93 -16.71
CA GLY A 87 -1.34 -7.09 -16.33
C GLY A 87 -1.35 -7.42 -14.83
N PRO A 88 -2.23 -8.33 -14.39
CA PRO A 88 -2.48 -8.62 -12.98
C PRO A 88 -1.33 -9.37 -12.29
N ASP A 89 -0.59 -10.21 -13.02
CA ASP A 89 0.48 -11.03 -12.45
C ASP A 89 1.86 -10.32 -12.52
N ALA A 90 1.89 -9.07 -13.00
CA ALA A 90 3.10 -8.27 -13.08
C ALA A 90 3.49 -7.65 -11.72
N HIS A 91 4.79 -7.38 -11.56
CA HIS A 91 5.34 -6.65 -10.42
C HIS A 91 5.65 -5.20 -10.82
N THR A 92 4.64 -4.43 -11.23
CA THR A 92 4.79 -3.05 -11.76
C THR A 92 5.60 -2.14 -10.83
N PHE A 93 5.49 -2.35 -9.51
CA PHE A 93 6.16 -1.52 -8.51
C PHE A 93 7.48 -2.10 -7.97
N ALA A 94 8.06 -3.12 -8.63
CA ALA A 94 9.31 -3.75 -8.19
C ALA A 94 10.50 -2.77 -8.16
N HIS A 95 10.55 -1.82 -9.10
CA HIS A 95 11.67 -0.90 -9.21
C HIS A 95 11.80 0.01 -7.95
N PRO A 96 13.00 0.18 -7.37
CA PRO A 96 13.21 0.90 -6.11
C PRO A 96 12.74 2.36 -6.13
N PHE A 97 12.60 2.96 -7.31
CA PHE A 97 12.00 4.29 -7.50
C PHE A 97 10.67 4.46 -6.75
N TRP A 98 9.85 3.40 -6.66
CA TRP A 98 8.50 3.45 -6.12
C TRP A 98 8.41 3.37 -4.59
N TRP A 99 9.41 2.82 -3.90
CA TRP A 99 9.30 2.47 -2.47
C TRP A 99 10.56 2.76 -1.65
N ALA A 100 11.74 2.79 -2.26
CA ALA A 100 13.01 2.93 -1.55
C ALA A 100 13.26 4.35 -1.02
N ALA A 101 12.45 5.33 -1.44
CA ALA A 101 12.55 6.72 -1.00
C ALA A 101 12.24 6.86 0.49
N PHE A 102 11.39 6.00 1.04
CA PHE A 102 10.83 6.17 2.37
C PHE A 102 11.82 5.73 3.44
N THR A 103 12.01 6.62 4.42
CA THR A 103 12.81 6.40 5.61
C THR A 103 11.94 6.66 6.84
N PHE A 104 12.23 5.94 7.92
CA PHE A 104 11.63 6.19 9.24
C PHE A 104 12.72 6.63 10.22
N THR A 105 12.52 7.76 10.87
CA THR A 105 13.42 8.32 11.90
C THR A 105 12.62 8.63 13.16
N GLY A 106 12.93 7.96 14.26
CA GLY A 106 12.22 8.12 15.54
C GLY A 106 12.70 7.12 16.58
N VAL A 107 12.42 7.43 17.84
CA VAL A 107 12.58 6.55 19.01
C VAL A 107 11.23 5.97 19.40
#